data_AF-A0A2D4JLV8-F1
#
_entry.id   AF-A0A2D4JLV8-F1
#
_cell.length_a   1.000
_cell.length_b   1.000
_cell.length_c   1.000
_cell.angle_alpha   90.00
_cell.angle_beta   90.00
_cell.angle_gamma   90.00
#
_symmetry.space_group_name_H-M   'P 1'
#
loop_
_entity.id
_entity.type
_entity.pdbx_description
1 polymer ?
#
loop_
_entity_poly.entity_id
_entity_poly.type
_entity_poly.pdbx_seq_one_letter_code
_entity_poly.pdbx_strand_id
1 'polypeptide(L)'
;IVCINPKMKLPSLELAEFQVFRSSHPFERYDAEFKKLFMFERVHHGEEFHMPITIIWGVSPEDNGDPLNPKSKGKLKLDSTFNIGSPDSQLWILKFCQKLRNQTFYYQTE
;
A
#
# COMPACT_ATOMS: atom_id res chain seq x y z
N ILE A 1 -18.40 -18.68 22.85
CA ILE A 1 -19.21 -18.03 21.79
C ILE A 1 -18.37 -16.87 21.20
N VAL A 2 -17.24 -17.20 20.55
CA VAL A 2 -16.32 -16.21 19.94
C VAL A 2 -15.92 -16.68 18.54
N CYS A 3 -15.85 -18.00 18.34
CA CYS A 3 -15.58 -18.64 17.05
C CYS A 3 -16.84 -18.86 16.19
N ILE A 4 -18.02 -18.43 16.63
CA ILE A 4 -19.32 -18.56 15.93
C ILE A 4 -19.92 -17.16 15.81
N ASN A 5 -20.49 -16.86 14.64
CA ASN A 5 -20.83 -15.50 14.22
C ASN A 5 -21.69 -14.71 15.24
N PRO A 6 -21.46 -13.39 15.36
CA PRO A 6 -20.38 -12.62 14.74
C PRO A 6 -19.04 -12.79 15.48
N LYS A 7 -18.00 -13.21 14.76
CA LYS A 7 -16.63 -13.34 15.29
C LYS A 7 -15.97 -11.96 15.41
N MET A 8 -14.82 -11.89 16.08
CA MET A 8 -13.97 -10.70 16.06
C MET A 8 -13.58 -10.36 14.62
N LYS A 9 -13.80 -9.09 14.23
CA LYS A 9 -13.36 -8.55 12.95
C LYS A 9 -12.04 -7.81 13.16
N LEU A 10 -11.18 -7.84 12.15
CA LEU A 10 -10.05 -6.93 12.11
C LEU A 10 -10.58 -5.50 12.01
N PRO A 11 -9.89 -4.51 12.59
CA PRO A 11 -10.21 -3.11 12.34
C PRO A 11 -10.17 -2.90 10.82
N SER A 12 -11.31 -2.47 10.26
CA SER A 12 -11.44 -2.25 8.82
C SER A 12 -10.66 -1.00 8.43
N LEU A 13 -9.86 -1.13 7.38
CA LEU A 13 -9.02 -0.09 6.76
C LEU A 13 -9.79 1.17 6.28
N GLU A 14 -11.11 1.23 6.43
CA GLU A 14 -11.94 2.38 6.06
C GLU A 14 -11.54 3.66 6.83
N LEU A 15 -10.93 3.50 8.00
CA LEU A 15 -10.29 4.58 8.73
C LEU A 15 -8.83 4.18 8.92
N ALA A 16 -7.92 4.79 8.15
CA ALA A 16 -6.47 4.65 8.34
C ALA A 16 -5.99 5.24 9.69
N GLU A 17 -6.92 5.78 10.48
CA GLU A 17 -6.71 6.41 11.77
C GLU A 17 -7.01 5.42 12.89
N PHE A 18 -6.03 5.23 13.79
CA PHE A 18 -6.24 4.50 15.02
C PHE A 18 -7.02 5.36 16.01
N GLN A 19 -8.05 4.80 16.62
CA GLN A 19 -8.77 5.47 17.71
C GLN A 19 -7.84 5.66 18.92
N VAL A 20 -7.63 6.91 19.33
CA VAL A 20 -6.79 7.30 20.48
C VAL A 20 -7.65 7.82 21.62
N PHE A 21 -8.77 8.50 21.32
CA PHE A 21 -9.70 9.01 22.32
C PHE A 21 -10.93 8.10 22.46
N ARG A 22 -11.79 8.41 23.44
CA ARG A 22 -13.10 7.76 23.54
C ARG A 22 -13.95 8.12 22.33
N SER A 23 -14.84 7.21 21.91
CA SER A 23 -15.74 7.43 20.78
C SER A 23 -16.66 8.65 20.95
N SER A 24 -16.88 9.12 22.18
CA SER A 24 -17.64 10.34 22.46
C SER A 24 -16.83 11.63 22.24
N HIS A 25 -15.50 11.55 22.11
CA HIS A 25 -14.65 12.71 21.90
C HIS A 25 -14.88 13.28 20.50
N PRO A 26 -14.99 14.62 20.33
CA PRO A 26 -15.30 15.21 19.04
C PRO A 26 -14.37 14.80 17.89
N PHE A 27 -13.08 14.57 18.17
CA PHE A 27 -12.12 14.12 17.16
C PHE A 27 -12.48 12.74 16.60
N GLU A 28 -12.79 11.77 17.48
CA GLU A 28 -13.17 10.41 17.05
C GLU A 28 -14.56 10.40 16.37
N ARG A 29 -15.48 11.23 16.86
CA ARG A 29 -16.80 11.38 16.23
C ARG A 29 -16.68 11.96 14.82
N TYR A 30 -15.75 12.87 14.58
CA TYR A 30 -15.51 13.41 13.24
C TYR A 30 -15.15 12.29 12.26
N ASP A 31 -14.12 11.49 12.58
CA ASP A 31 -13.64 10.42 11.72
C ASP A 31 -14.71 9.33 11.52
N ALA A 32 -15.41 8.92 12.58
CA ALA A 32 -16.38 7.82 12.54
C ALA A 32 -17.76 8.21 11.94
N GLU A 33 -18.26 9.41 12.22
CA GLU A 33 -19.64 9.81 11.88
C GLU A 33 -19.70 10.83 10.74
N PHE A 34 -18.83 11.84 10.75
CA PHE A 34 -19.02 13.06 9.95
C PHE A 34 -18.17 13.11 8.68
N LYS A 35 -16.97 12.54 8.69
CA LYS A 35 -15.99 12.61 7.60
C LYS A 35 -16.58 12.26 6.23
N LYS A 36 -17.29 11.13 6.15
CA LYS A 36 -17.98 10.65 4.93
C LYS A 36 -19.10 11.55 4.39
N LEU A 37 -19.59 12.51 5.18
CA LEU A 37 -20.65 13.44 4.76
C LEU A 37 -20.10 14.59 3.92
N PHE A 38 -18.80 14.84 3.97
CA PHE A 38 -18.17 16.00 3.33
C PHE A 38 -17.53 15.61 1.99
N MET A 39 -17.88 16.32 0.91
CA MET A 39 -17.36 16.03 -0.43
C MET A 39 -15.84 16.22 -0.54
N PHE A 40 -15.25 17.13 0.24
CA PHE A 40 -13.80 17.35 0.22
C PHE A 40 -13.01 16.16 0.81
N GLU A 41 -13.60 15.41 1.74
CA GLU A 41 -12.98 14.20 2.30
C GLU A 41 -12.96 13.04 1.30
N ARG A 42 -13.96 12.96 0.42
CA ARG A 42 -14.08 11.89 -0.59
C ARG A 42 -12.93 11.92 -1.61
N VAL A 43 -12.42 13.11 -1.91
CA VAL A 43 -11.25 13.31 -2.79
C VAL A 43 -9.95 12.88 -2.11
N HIS A 44 -9.84 13.01 -0.78
CA HIS A 44 -8.64 12.59 -0.04
C HIS A 44 -8.63 11.09 0.27
N HIS A 45 -9.80 10.45 0.35
CA HIS A 45 -9.96 9.07 0.81
C HIS A 45 -10.11 8.00 -0.27
N GLY A 46 -9.68 8.29 -1.50
CA GLY A 46 -9.43 7.19 -2.44
C GLY A 46 -10.64 6.73 -3.25
N GLU A 47 -11.79 7.39 -3.21
CA GLU A 47 -12.98 6.91 -3.95
C GLU A 47 -12.76 6.78 -5.46
N GLU A 48 -11.72 7.42 -6.01
CA GLU A 48 -11.30 7.33 -7.41
C GLU A 48 -9.84 6.88 -7.62
N PHE A 49 -9.12 6.51 -6.55
CA PHE A 49 -7.69 6.17 -6.68
C PHE A 49 -7.50 4.67 -6.90
N HIS A 50 -6.97 4.32 -8.07
CA HIS A 50 -6.47 2.97 -8.34
C HIS A 50 -5.24 2.69 -7.46
N MET A 51 -5.10 1.46 -6.98
CA MET A 51 -3.93 1.05 -6.19
C MET A 51 -2.66 1.16 -7.05
N PRO A 52 -1.69 2.02 -6.71
CA PRO A 52 -0.46 2.13 -7.49
C PRO A 52 0.42 0.91 -7.20
N ILE A 53 0.69 0.12 -8.25
CA ILE A 53 1.63 -1.00 -8.18
C ILE A 53 2.95 -0.54 -8.79
N THR A 54 4.02 -0.50 -7.98
CA THR A 54 5.37 -0.16 -8.45
C THR A 54 6.29 -1.35 -8.26
N ILE A 55 6.95 -1.78 -9.35
CA ILE A 55 7.90 -2.88 -9.33
C ILE A 55 9.29 -2.29 -9.55
N ILE A 56 10.22 -2.62 -8.65
CA ILE A 56 11.55 -2.05 -8.60
C ILE A 56 12.56 -3.21 -8.60
N TRP A 57 13.65 -3.05 -9.35
CA TRP A 57 14.77 -4.00 -9.41
C TRP A 57 16.09 -3.29 -9.10
N GLY A 58 17.15 -4.05 -8.88
CA GLY A 58 18.51 -3.53 -8.64
C GLY A 58 18.82 -3.19 -7.18
N VAL A 59 17.90 -3.48 -6.26
CA VAL A 59 18.07 -3.32 -4.82
C VAL A 59 17.65 -4.60 -4.11
N SER A 60 18.35 -4.96 -3.03
CA SER A 60 17.97 -6.09 -2.18
C SER A 60 16.88 -5.66 -1.19
N PRO A 61 15.75 -6.39 -1.07
CA PRO A 61 14.68 -6.08 -0.12
C PRO A 61 15.04 -6.57 1.29
N GLU A 62 16.16 -6.11 1.82
CA GLU A 62 16.64 -6.42 3.16
C GLU A 62 16.44 -5.22 4.09
N ASP A 63 15.77 -5.42 5.23
CA ASP A 63 15.79 -4.45 6.33
C ASP A 63 16.97 -4.77 7.25
N ASN A 64 17.96 -3.87 7.26
CA ASN A 64 19.15 -3.94 8.11
C ASN A 64 19.15 -2.85 9.20
N GLY A 65 17.97 -2.28 9.50
CA GLY A 65 17.73 -1.40 10.63
C GLY A 65 17.64 -2.14 11.97
N ASP A 66 17.32 -1.40 13.03
CA ASP A 66 17.03 -1.94 14.35
C ASP A 66 15.50 -2.09 14.50
N PRO A 67 14.97 -3.33 14.59
CA PRO A 67 13.53 -3.57 14.69
C PRO A 67 12.87 -2.92 15.91
N LEU A 68 13.63 -2.62 16.97
CA LEU A 68 13.12 -2.02 18.20
C LEU A 68 13.18 -0.48 18.18
N ASN A 69 13.79 0.12 17.16
CA ASN A 69 13.92 1.56 17.04
C ASN A 69 13.25 2.07 15.76
N PRO A 70 12.07 2.71 15.85
CA PRO A 70 11.33 3.16 14.65
C PRO A 70 12.06 4.22 13.83
N LYS A 71 13.09 4.88 14.40
CA LYS A 71 13.95 5.85 13.69
C LYS A 71 15.09 5.17 12.92
N SER A 72 15.38 3.91 13.21
CA SER A 72 16.40 3.13 12.50
C SER A 72 15.79 2.52 11.24
N LYS A 73 16.05 3.12 10.07
CA LYS A 73 15.50 2.67 8.78
C LYS A 73 16.44 1.78 7.96
N GLY A 74 17.62 1.51 8.48
CA GLY A 74 18.64 0.77 7.73
C GLY A 74 19.31 1.59 6.61
N LYS A 75 19.92 0.89 5.65
CA LYS A 75 20.59 1.44 4.46
C LYS A 75 20.29 0.60 3.24
N LEU A 76 20.05 1.27 2.11
CA LEU A 76 19.83 0.63 0.82
C LEU A 76 21.05 -0.20 0.40
N LYS A 77 20.80 -1.44 -0.01
CA LYS A 77 21.80 -2.35 -0.56
C LYS A 77 21.51 -2.59 -2.03
N LEU A 78 22.44 -2.19 -2.90
CA LEU A 78 22.33 -2.45 -4.34
C LEU A 78 22.61 -3.93 -4.64
N ASP A 79 21.89 -4.47 -5.61
CA ASP A 79 22.15 -5.82 -6.12
C ASP A 79 23.24 -5.76 -7.19
N SER A 80 24.43 -6.28 -6.88
CA SER A 80 25.57 -6.32 -7.80
C SER A 80 25.39 -7.26 -8.99
N THR A 81 24.43 -8.18 -8.91
CA THR A 81 24.14 -9.14 -9.99
C THR A 81 23.17 -8.57 -11.03
N PHE A 82 22.52 -7.46 -10.70
CA PHE A 82 21.54 -6.83 -11.57
C PHE A 82 22.22 -6.13 -12.77
N ASN A 83 21.93 -6.59 -13.99
CA ASN A 83 22.42 -6.00 -15.23
C ASN A 83 21.28 -5.78 -16.24
N ILE A 84 20.87 -4.53 -16.38
CA ILE A 84 19.83 -4.08 -17.32
C ILE A 84 20.34 -3.96 -18.76
N GLY A 85 21.66 -3.83 -18.95
CA GLY A 85 22.28 -3.59 -20.25
C GLY A 85 22.38 -4.82 -21.14
N SER A 86 22.13 -6.02 -20.61
CA SER A 86 22.20 -7.25 -21.40
C SER A 86 21.05 -7.33 -22.44
N PRO A 87 21.29 -7.87 -23.65
CA PRO A 87 20.23 -8.04 -24.65
C PRO A 87 19.06 -8.89 -24.15
N ASP A 88 19.35 -9.94 -23.37
CA ASP A 88 18.32 -10.83 -22.81
C ASP A 88 17.44 -10.11 -21.78
N SER A 89 18.03 -9.26 -20.92
CA SER A 89 17.29 -8.44 -19.96
C SER A 89 16.32 -7.49 -20.67
N GLN A 90 16.76 -6.84 -21.75
CA GLN A 90 15.92 -5.92 -22.53
C GLN A 90 14.72 -6.65 -23.15
N LEU A 91 14.96 -7.83 -23.76
CA LEU A 91 13.91 -8.67 -24.32
C LEU A 91 12.94 -9.17 -23.24
N TRP A 92 13.45 -9.50 -22.06
CA TRP A 92 12.62 -9.95 -20.93
C TRP A 92 11.69 -8.84 -20.45
N ILE A 93 12.18 -7.60 -20.28
CA ILE A 93 11.36 -6.47 -19.83
C ILE A 93 10.27 -6.14 -20.84
N LEU A 94 10.58 -6.15 -22.13
CA LEU A 94 9.57 -5.93 -23.16
C LEU A 94 8.44 -6.97 -23.07
N LYS A 95 8.79 -8.24 -22.96
CA LYS A 95 7.81 -9.34 -22.80
C LYS A 95 7.03 -9.23 -21.49
N PHE A 96 7.68 -8.82 -20.41
CA PHE A 96 7.05 -8.57 -19.12
C PHE A 96 5.95 -7.50 -19.25
N CYS A 97 6.27 -6.36 -19.85
CA CYS A 97 5.29 -5.28 -20.08
C CYS A 97 4.12 -5.73 -20.96
N GLN A 98 4.38 -6.49 -22.02
CA GLN A 98 3.33 -7.05 -22.89
C GLN A 98 2.41 -8.00 -22.12
N LYS A 99 2.97 -8.89 -21.28
CA LYS A 99 2.19 -9.81 -20.45
C LYS A 99 1.37 -9.07 -19.40
N LEU A 100 1.91 -8.01 -18.81
CA LEU A 100 1.23 -7.20 -17.80
C LEU A 100 0.02 -6.47 -18.40
N ARG A 101 0.19 -5.87 -19.58
CA ARG A 101 -0.92 -5.23 -20.31
C ARG A 101 -2.05 -6.19 -20.70
N ASN A 102 -1.75 -7.48 -20.84
CA ASN A 102 -2.72 -8.52 -21.12
C ASN A 102 -3.40 -9.10 -19.86
N GLN A 103 -3.10 -8.60 -18.66
CA GLN A 103 -3.76 -9.04 -17.43
C GLN A 103 -5.07 -8.29 -17.21
N THR A 104 -6.06 -8.98 -16.63
CA THR A 104 -7.41 -8.42 -16.40
C THR A 104 -7.46 -7.32 -15.34
N PHE A 105 -6.47 -7.27 -14.45
CA PHE A 105 -6.37 -6.25 -13.40
C PHE A 105 -5.57 -5.01 -13.84
N TYR A 106 -4.99 -5.01 -15.05
CA TYR A 106 -4.24 -3.87 -15.52
C TYR A 106 -5.21 -2.74 -15.89
N TYR A 107 -5.09 -1.62 -15.18
CA TYR A 107 -5.82 -0.39 -15.47
C TYR A 107 -4.86 0.63 -16.09
N GLN A 108 -5.17 1.08 -17.30
CA GLN A 108 -4.41 2.14 -17.94
C GLN A 108 -4.93 3.49 -17.45
N THR A 109 -4.12 4.21 -16.69
CA THR A 109 -4.35 5.62 -16.38
C THR A 109 -4.14 6.45 -17.64
N GLU A 110 -5.08 7.35 -17.97
CA GLU A 110 -4.94 8.33 -19.05
C GLU A 110 -3.84 9.36 -18.77
#